data_AF-G3X9J6-F1
#
_entry.id   AF-G3X9J6-F1
#
_cell.length_a   1.000
_cell.length_b   1.000
_cell.length_c   1.000
_cell.angle_alpha   90.00
_cell.angle_beta   90.00
_cell.angle_gamma   90.00
#
_symmetry.space_group_name_H-M   'P 1'
#
loop_
_entity.id
_entity.type
_entity.pdbx_description
1 polymer ?
#
loop_
_entity_poly.entity_id
_entity_poly.type
_entity_poly.pdbx_seq_one_letter_code
_entity_poly.pdbx_strand_id
1 'polypeptide(L)'
;MQLRFRAIRCCLLTSKSTRIHPTNKMTTSWSDRLQNAADVPANMDKHALKKYRREAYHRVFVNRSLAMEKIKCFGFDMDYTLAVYKSPEYESLGFELTVERLVSIGYPQELLSFAYDSTFPTRGLVFDTLYGNLLKVDAYGNLLVCAHGFNFIRGPETREQYPNKFIQRDDTERFYILNTLFNLPETYLLACLVDFFTNCPRYTSEFSASERCHIASLRDGQRQQLHAGSHLPHGPSPCQCAAAMFGRDHL
;
A
#
# COMPACT_ATOMS: atom_id res chain seq x y z
N MET A 1 30.72 -51.81 -16.30
CA MET A 1 31.89 -50.96 -16.57
C MET A 1 31.37 -49.55 -16.89
N GLN A 2 31.68 -48.58 -16.01
CA GLN A 2 31.50 -47.11 -16.10
C GLN A 2 30.09 -46.54 -16.40
N LEU A 3 29.31 -45.99 -15.44
CA LEU A 3 29.43 -44.78 -14.60
C LEU A 3 29.33 -43.41 -15.32
N ARG A 4 28.19 -42.72 -15.09
CA ARG A 4 27.95 -41.32 -14.64
C ARG A 4 28.53 -40.16 -15.51
N PHE A 5 27.87 -39.01 -15.71
CA PHE A 5 27.50 -38.07 -14.65
C PHE A 5 26.44 -37.03 -15.10
N ARG A 6 25.39 -36.92 -14.28
CA ARG A 6 24.65 -35.67 -14.01
C ARG A 6 25.60 -34.70 -13.29
N ALA A 7 25.71 -33.47 -13.77
CA ALA A 7 26.35 -32.39 -13.01
C ALA A 7 25.30 -31.67 -12.16
N ILE A 8 25.09 -32.18 -10.95
CA ILE A 8 24.75 -31.37 -9.79
C ILE A 8 26.06 -30.73 -9.34
N ARG A 9 26.11 -29.40 -9.21
CA ARG A 9 27.17 -28.74 -8.44
C ARG A 9 26.56 -27.73 -7.49
N CYS A 10 26.26 -28.24 -6.30
CA CYS A 10 26.38 -27.49 -5.06
C CYS A 10 27.85 -27.08 -4.91
N CYS A 11 28.11 -25.80 -4.71
CA CYS A 11 29.42 -25.30 -4.29
C CYS A 11 29.21 -24.36 -3.11
N LEU A 12 29.50 -24.88 -1.91
CA LEU A 12 29.76 -24.11 -0.70
C LEU A 12 31.09 -23.35 -0.88
N LEU A 13 31.06 -22.02 -0.71
CA LEU A 13 32.21 -21.18 -0.36
C LEU A 13 31.70 -20.12 0.63
N THR A 14 31.83 -20.37 1.94
CA THR A 14 32.81 -19.74 2.83
C THR A 14 32.73 -18.20 2.90
N SER A 15 32.24 -17.75 4.07
CA SER A 15 32.47 -16.46 4.72
C SER A 15 33.54 -15.56 4.09
N LYS A 16 33.09 -14.43 3.52
CA LYS A 16 33.62 -13.12 3.88
C LYS A 16 32.46 -12.14 4.05
N SER A 17 32.28 -11.72 5.31
CA SER A 17 31.54 -10.51 5.67
C SER A 17 32.19 -9.32 4.97
N THR A 18 31.64 -8.94 3.83
CA THR A 18 31.74 -7.57 3.33
C THR A 18 30.37 -6.96 3.56
N ARG A 19 30.28 -6.13 4.60
CA ARG A 19 29.24 -5.12 4.75
C ARG A 19 29.23 -4.30 3.47
N ILE A 20 28.41 -4.69 2.51
CA ILE A 20 28.00 -3.80 1.44
C ILE A 20 27.03 -2.85 2.15
N HIS A 21 27.56 -1.73 2.61
CA HIS A 21 26.72 -0.58 2.92
C HIS A 21 25.88 -0.33 1.66
N PRO A 22 24.54 -0.36 1.74
CA PRO A 22 23.75 0.10 0.61
C PRO A 22 24.18 1.54 0.37
N THR A 23 24.77 1.79 -0.79
CA THR A 23 25.06 3.15 -1.24
C THR A 23 23.73 3.85 -1.29
N ASN A 24 23.54 4.78 -0.36
CA ASN A 24 22.32 5.55 -0.18
C ASN A 24 22.11 6.39 -1.45
N LYS A 25 21.46 5.83 -2.47
CA LYS A 25 20.90 6.63 -3.55
C LYS A 25 19.80 7.45 -2.87
N MET A 26 20.13 8.66 -2.46
CA MET A 26 19.14 9.61 -1.96
C MET A 26 18.21 9.98 -3.12
N THR A 27 17.22 9.14 -3.36
CA THR A 27 16.07 9.50 -4.16
C THR A 27 15.28 10.51 -3.34
N THR A 28 15.37 11.79 -3.71
CA THR A 28 14.60 12.87 -3.05
C THR A 28 13.11 12.53 -3.11
N SER A 29 12.48 12.37 -1.95
CA SER A 29 11.05 12.08 -1.87
C SER A 29 10.21 13.35 -2.10
N TRP A 30 8.89 13.19 -2.18
CA TRP A 30 7.99 14.34 -2.26
C TRP A 30 7.97 15.13 -0.94
N SER A 31 8.20 14.50 0.21
CA SER A 31 8.27 15.19 1.50
C SER A 31 9.57 15.99 1.65
N ASP A 32 10.69 15.53 1.08
CA ASP A 32 11.94 16.31 1.07
C ASP A 32 11.76 17.65 0.38
N ARG A 33 11.00 17.68 -0.73
CA ARG A 33 10.69 18.92 -1.45
C ARG A 33 9.82 19.86 -0.63
N LEU A 34 8.87 19.32 0.14
CA LEU A 34 8.04 20.10 1.05
C LEU A 34 8.85 20.65 2.21
N GLN A 35 9.75 19.84 2.80
CA GLN A 35 10.63 20.26 3.88
C GLN A 35 11.58 21.38 3.42
N ASN A 36 12.22 21.20 2.27
CA ASN A 36 13.09 22.22 1.68
C ASN A 36 12.36 23.55 1.46
N ALA A 37 11.08 23.53 1.10
CA ALA A 37 10.28 24.75 0.95
C ALA A 37 9.82 25.33 2.30
N ALA A 38 9.56 24.48 3.31
CA ALA A 38 9.16 24.89 4.65
C ALA A 38 10.29 25.58 5.42
N ASP A 39 11.54 25.21 5.15
CA ASP A 39 12.72 25.78 5.81
C ASP A 39 13.06 27.20 5.30
N VAL A 40 12.50 27.61 4.16
CA VAL A 40 12.73 28.94 3.59
C VAL A 40 11.85 29.97 4.31
N PRO A 41 12.44 31.06 4.88
CA PRO A 41 11.66 32.08 5.55
C PRO A 41 10.77 32.86 4.57
N ALA A 42 9.60 33.28 5.05
CA ALA A 42 8.65 34.04 4.25
C ALA A 42 9.17 35.46 3.91
N ASN A 43 9.34 35.75 2.62
CA ASN A 43 9.56 37.12 2.13
C ASN A 43 8.21 37.72 1.67
N MET A 44 7.71 38.70 2.43
CA MET A 44 6.39 39.31 2.21
C MET A 44 6.38 40.48 1.22
N ASP A 45 7.50 40.77 0.55
CA ASP A 45 7.54 41.74 -0.54
C ASP A 45 6.58 41.33 -1.69
N LYS A 46 5.79 42.28 -2.19
CA LYS A 46 4.75 41.99 -3.19
C LYS A 46 5.32 41.48 -4.51
N HIS A 47 6.50 41.96 -4.92
CA HIS A 47 7.14 41.50 -6.15
C HIS A 47 7.73 40.10 -5.97
N ALA A 48 8.36 39.84 -4.82
CA ALA A 48 8.84 38.53 -4.44
C ALA A 48 7.71 37.49 -4.41
N LEU A 49 6.60 37.77 -3.72
CA LEU A 49 5.43 36.88 -3.66
C LEU A 49 4.83 36.60 -5.05
N LYS A 50 4.77 37.62 -5.92
CA LYS A 50 4.28 37.45 -7.29
C LYS A 50 5.20 36.57 -8.14
N LYS A 51 6.52 36.66 -7.93
CA LYS A 51 7.52 35.78 -8.57
C LYS A 51 7.41 34.35 -8.02
N TYR A 52 7.39 34.19 -6.69
CA TYR A 52 7.34 32.90 -6.00
C TYR A 52 6.15 32.05 -6.47
N ARG A 53 4.92 32.59 -6.45
CA ARG A 53 3.71 31.86 -6.84
C ARG A 53 3.58 31.52 -8.35
N ARG A 54 4.51 31.99 -9.20
CA ARG A 54 4.52 31.64 -10.63
C ARG A 54 5.16 30.28 -10.88
N GLU A 55 6.09 29.88 -10.02
CA GLU A 55 6.71 28.56 -10.08
C GLU A 55 5.67 27.50 -9.70
N ALA A 56 5.64 26.38 -10.44
CA ALA A 56 4.60 25.36 -10.29
C ALA A 56 4.53 24.77 -8.88
N TYR A 57 5.68 24.63 -8.19
CA TYR A 57 5.79 24.08 -6.84
C TYR A 57 5.13 24.95 -5.76
N HIS A 58 4.95 26.25 -6.01
CA HIS A 58 4.41 27.22 -5.05
C HIS A 58 3.05 27.79 -5.49
N ARG A 59 2.48 27.23 -6.56
CA ARG A 59 1.28 27.74 -7.20
C ARG A 59 0.02 27.06 -6.67
N VAL A 60 -1.02 27.85 -6.41
CA VAL A 60 -2.38 27.34 -6.21
C VAL A 60 -3.04 27.17 -7.58
N PHE A 61 -3.44 25.94 -7.92
CA PHE A 61 -4.14 25.62 -9.17
C PHE A 61 -5.64 25.88 -9.07
N VAL A 62 -6.30 26.17 -10.20
CA VAL A 62 -7.70 26.59 -10.24
C VAL A 62 -8.49 25.70 -11.21
N ASN A 63 -9.40 24.89 -10.67
CA ASN A 63 -10.37 24.12 -11.46
C ASN A 63 -11.68 24.91 -11.71
N ARG A 64 -12.12 25.67 -10.70
CA ARG A 64 -13.28 26.57 -10.75
C ARG A 64 -12.89 27.92 -10.15
N SER A 65 -13.31 29.02 -10.77
CA SER A 65 -13.02 30.37 -10.29
C SER A 65 -13.56 30.59 -8.87
N LEU A 66 -12.73 31.15 -7.98
CA LEU A 66 -13.07 31.41 -6.58
C LEU A 66 -12.58 32.80 -6.18
N ALA A 67 -13.50 33.67 -5.76
CA ALA A 67 -13.19 35.02 -5.30
C ALA A 67 -12.89 35.00 -3.79
N MET A 68 -11.60 35.11 -3.42
CA MET A 68 -11.14 35.00 -2.03
C MET A 68 -11.76 36.06 -1.09
N GLU A 69 -12.19 37.21 -1.60
CA GLU A 69 -12.88 38.27 -0.84
C GLU A 69 -14.22 37.82 -0.22
N LYS A 70 -14.86 36.81 -0.82
CA LYS A 70 -16.15 36.27 -0.37
C LYS A 70 -16.02 35.22 0.73
N ILE A 71 -14.82 34.70 0.97
CA ILE A 71 -14.56 33.65 1.97
C ILE A 71 -14.52 34.28 3.36
N LYS A 72 -15.29 33.72 4.31
CA LYS A 72 -15.36 34.19 5.71
C LYS A 72 -14.79 33.22 6.73
N CYS A 73 -14.71 31.93 6.39
CA CYS A 73 -14.19 30.89 7.25
C CYS A 73 -13.13 30.08 6.49
N PHE A 74 -12.04 29.72 7.17
CA PHE A 74 -11.02 28.80 6.68
C PHE A 74 -11.00 27.57 7.59
N GLY A 75 -11.44 26.43 7.07
CA GLY A 75 -11.38 25.15 7.77
C GLY A 75 -10.15 24.37 7.35
N PHE A 76 -9.51 23.67 8.30
CA PHE A 76 -8.34 22.85 8.06
C PHE A 76 -8.56 21.44 8.59
N ASP A 77 -8.17 20.45 7.80
CA ASP A 77 -7.94 19.09 8.27
C ASP A 77 -6.52 19.00 8.84
N MET A 78 -6.24 17.97 9.65
CA MET A 78 -4.94 17.81 10.30
C MET A 78 -3.98 16.97 9.47
N ASP A 79 -4.27 15.68 9.34
CA ASP A 79 -3.34 14.70 8.78
C ASP A 79 -3.18 14.85 7.27
N TYR A 80 -1.93 14.84 6.81
CA TYR A 80 -1.55 15.12 5.41
C TYR A 80 -2.06 16.46 4.84
N THR A 81 -2.55 17.37 5.70
CA THR A 81 -2.95 18.74 5.37
C THR A 81 -2.09 19.76 6.13
N LEU A 82 -2.19 19.78 7.46
CA LEU A 82 -1.32 20.58 8.33
C LEU A 82 -0.10 19.78 8.78
N ALA A 83 -0.32 18.52 9.19
CA ALA A 83 0.71 17.58 9.59
C ALA A 83 1.04 16.63 8.43
N VAL A 84 2.02 17.00 7.61
CA VAL A 84 2.50 16.16 6.52
C VAL A 84 3.59 15.23 7.02
N TYR A 85 3.31 13.94 7.03
CA TYR A 85 4.27 12.91 7.44
C TYR A 85 5.43 12.77 6.44
N LYS A 86 6.62 12.43 6.95
CA LYS A 86 7.83 12.24 6.14
C LYS A 86 7.79 10.89 5.42
N SER A 87 8.16 10.91 4.15
CA SER A 87 8.19 9.75 3.27
C SER A 87 9.64 9.43 2.87
N PRO A 88 10.06 8.16 2.93
CA PRO A 88 9.24 6.96 3.14
C PRO A 88 9.14 6.48 4.60
N GLU A 89 9.65 7.23 5.58
CA GLU A 89 9.80 6.76 6.96
C GLU A 89 8.47 6.43 7.64
N TYR A 90 7.45 7.28 7.45
CA TYR A 90 6.14 7.05 8.06
C TYR A 90 5.43 5.86 7.42
N GLU A 91 5.52 5.71 6.09
CA GLU A 91 4.96 4.56 5.38
C GLU A 91 5.65 3.25 5.78
N SER A 92 6.98 3.25 5.92
CA SER A 92 7.73 2.08 6.38
C SER A 92 7.31 1.65 7.78
N LEU A 93 7.16 2.61 8.71
CA LEU A 93 6.69 2.33 10.06
C LEU A 93 5.28 1.70 10.06
N GLY A 94 4.35 2.28 9.28
CA GLY A 94 2.99 1.72 9.14
C GLY A 94 2.99 0.32 8.53
N PHE A 95 3.88 0.06 7.56
CA PHE A 95 4.05 -1.24 6.93
C PHE A 95 4.55 -2.29 7.93
N GLU A 96 5.64 -2.00 8.64
CA GLU A 96 6.25 -2.90 9.63
C GLU A 96 5.26 -3.29 10.73
N LEU A 97 4.58 -2.32 11.33
CA LEU A 97 3.56 -2.57 12.37
C LEU A 97 2.39 -3.41 11.85
N THR A 98 1.99 -3.21 10.60
CA THR A 98 0.90 -4.00 9.99
C THR A 98 1.34 -5.44 9.73
N VAL A 99 2.58 -5.64 9.27
CA VAL A 99 3.18 -6.96 9.08
C VAL A 99 3.32 -7.71 10.40
N GLU A 100 3.83 -7.07 11.46
CA GLU A 100 3.90 -7.65 12.80
C GLU A 100 2.51 -8.05 13.31
N ARG A 101 1.51 -7.19 13.09
CA ARG A 101 0.13 -7.48 13.48
C ARG A 101 -0.41 -8.70 12.74
N LEU A 102 -0.21 -8.80 11.43
CA LEU A 102 -0.61 -9.95 10.62
C LEU A 102 -0.01 -11.26 11.15
N VAL A 103 1.29 -11.25 11.43
CA VAL A 103 1.99 -12.42 11.97
C VAL A 103 1.45 -12.79 13.36
N SER A 104 1.15 -11.79 14.20
CA SER A 104 0.57 -12.02 15.54
C SER A 104 -0.80 -12.70 15.51
N ILE A 105 -1.58 -12.54 14.44
CA ILE A 105 -2.90 -13.17 14.27
C ILE A 105 -2.85 -14.49 13.49
N GLY A 106 -1.66 -14.97 13.13
CA GLY A 106 -1.46 -16.30 12.56
C GLY A 106 -0.99 -16.35 11.10
N TYR A 107 -0.64 -15.20 10.49
CA TYR A 107 0.00 -15.24 9.17
C TYR A 107 1.43 -15.81 9.25
N PRO A 108 1.98 -16.32 8.12
CA PRO A 108 3.30 -16.95 8.09
C PRO A 108 4.43 -16.01 8.57
N GLN A 109 5.40 -16.57 9.30
CA GLN A 109 6.52 -15.80 9.87
C GLN A 109 7.42 -15.18 8.78
N GLU A 110 7.39 -15.75 7.58
CA GLU A 110 8.09 -15.27 6.40
C GLU A 110 7.72 -13.81 6.07
N LEU A 111 6.51 -13.35 6.44
CA LEU A 111 6.09 -11.95 6.23
C LEU A 111 6.99 -10.94 6.94
N LEU A 112 7.61 -11.30 8.08
CA LEU A 112 8.55 -10.42 8.81
C LEU A 112 9.80 -10.07 7.98
N SER A 113 10.05 -10.79 6.88
CA SER A 113 11.15 -10.48 5.96
C SER A 113 10.81 -9.40 4.95
N PHE A 114 9.54 -8.96 4.85
CA PHE A 114 9.15 -7.89 3.96
C PHE A 114 9.70 -6.55 4.44
N ALA A 115 10.15 -5.73 3.49
CA ALA A 115 10.56 -4.36 3.71
C ALA A 115 9.78 -3.45 2.75
N TYR A 116 9.32 -2.30 3.23
CA TYR A 116 8.54 -1.38 2.43
C TYR A 116 9.35 -0.82 1.25
N ASP A 117 8.78 -0.86 0.04
CA ASP A 117 9.35 -0.23 -1.15
C ASP A 117 8.43 0.89 -1.67
N SER A 118 8.85 2.14 -1.44
CA SER A 118 8.12 3.34 -1.87
C SER A 118 8.01 3.51 -3.39
N THR A 119 8.78 2.76 -4.18
CA THR A 119 8.79 2.91 -5.65
C THR A 119 7.64 2.20 -6.35
N PHE A 120 7.00 1.23 -5.68
CA PHE A 120 5.90 0.45 -6.22
C PHE A 120 4.54 1.14 -6.09
N PRO A 121 4.05 1.51 -4.88
CA PRO A 121 2.68 1.95 -4.71
C PRO A 121 2.47 3.35 -5.30
N THR A 122 1.33 3.53 -5.96
CA THR A 122 0.81 4.85 -6.34
C THR A 122 -0.55 5.04 -5.66
N ARG A 123 -0.82 6.23 -5.14
CA ARG A 123 -2.13 6.53 -4.52
C ARG A 123 -3.26 6.46 -5.56
N GLY A 124 -4.43 6.01 -5.13
CA GLY A 124 -5.65 5.94 -5.95
C GLY A 124 -5.78 4.65 -6.78
N LEU A 125 -5.04 3.60 -6.43
CA LEU A 125 -5.29 2.27 -6.99
C LEU A 125 -6.58 1.67 -6.43
N VAL A 126 -7.14 0.73 -7.18
CA VAL A 126 -8.31 -0.04 -6.79
C VAL A 126 -7.88 -1.47 -6.56
N PHE A 127 -8.17 -2.03 -5.39
CA PHE A 127 -7.95 -3.44 -5.11
C PHE A 127 -9.21 -4.24 -5.44
N ASP A 128 -9.09 -5.24 -6.32
CA ASP A 128 -10.15 -6.20 -6.59
C ASP A 128 -10.03 -7.37 -5.61
N THR A 129 -10.94 -7.43 -4.64
CA THR A 129 -10.94 -8.48 -3.61
C THR A 129 -11.27 -9.87 -4.17
N LEU A 130 -11.93 -9.96 -5.33
CA LEU A 130 -12.29 -11.25 -5.93
C LEU A 130 -11.08 -11.94 -6.57
N TYR A 131 -10.23 -11.18 -7.25
CA TYR A 131 -9.09 -11.70 -8.01
C TYR A 131 -7.72 -11.37 -7.40
N GLY A 132 -7.66 -10.51 -6.39
CA GLY A 132 -6.42 -10.10 -5.73
C GLY A 132 -5.54 -9.20 -6.60
N ASN A 133 -6.15 -8.39 -7.48
CA ASN A 133 -5.40 -7.51 -8.39
C ASN A 133 -5.41 -6.07 -7.90
N LEU A 134 -4.29 -5.38 -8.09
CA LEU A 134 -4.21 -3.92 -8.02
C LEU A 134 -4.46 -3.34 -9.41
N LEU A 135 -5.46 -2.47 -9.50
CA LEU A 135 -5.95 -1.88 -10.72
C LEU A 135 -5.73 -0.37 -10.70
N LYS A 136 -5.15 0.16 -11.77
CA LYS A 136 -5.20 1.60 -12.05
C LYS A 136 -6.30 1.83 -13.07
N VAL A 137 -7.28 2.66 -12.74
CA VAL A 137 -8.45 2.91 -13.59
C VAL A 137 -8.63 4.38 -13.91
N ASP A 138 -9.32 4.66 -15.02
CA ASP A 138 -9.73 6.01 -15.36
C ASP A 138 -11.04 6.42 -14.66
N ALA A 139 -11.54 7.63 -14.99
CA ALA A 139 -12.79 8.18 -14.48
C ALA A 139 -14.05 7.46 -14.97
N TYR A 140 -13.96 6.49 -15.88
CA TYR A 140 -15.07 5.62 -16.30
C TYR A 140 -14.97 4.19 -15.75
N GLY A 141 -13.80 3.75 -15.31
CA GLY A 141 -13.57 2.43 -14.73
C GLY A 141 -12.79 1.52 -15.67
N ASN A 142 -12.25 2.06 -16.76
CA ASN A 142 -11.44 1.32 -17.70
C ASN A 142 -10.06 1.06 -17.11
N LEU A 143 -9.55 -0.16 -17.30
CA LEU A 143 -8.24 -0.59 -16.82
C LEU A 143 -7.12 0.11 -17.62
N LEU A 144 -6.29 0.85 -16.90
CA LEU A 144 -5.02 1.41 -17.39
C LEU A 144 -3.85 0.48 -17.06
N VAL A 145 -3.83 -0.06 -15.84
CA VAL A 145 -2.81 -0.99 -15.35
C VAL A 145 -3.49 -2.06 -14.52
N CYS A 146 -2.99 -3.29 -14.61
CA CYS A 146 -3.40 -4.42 -13.77
C CYS A 146 -2.14 -5.13 -13.28
N ALA A 147 -2.02 -5.30 -11.96
CA ALA A 147 -0.93 -6.05 -11.34
C ALA A 147 -1.51 -7.12 -10.41
N HIS A 148 -0.98 -8.33 -10.50
CA HIS A 148 -1.26 -9.44 -9.60
C HIS A 148 0.02 -9.78 -8.84
N GLY A 149 0.07 -9.42 -7.55
CA GLY A 149 1.33 -9.33 -6.83
C GLY A 149 2.26 -8.32 -7.50
N PHE A 150 3.48 -8.75 -7.84
CA PHE A 150 4.44 -7.94 -8.62
C PHE A 150 4.40 -8.21 -10.13
N ASN A 151 3.52 -9.09 -10.60
CA ASN A 151 3.37 -9.38 -12.02
C ASN A 151 2.40 -8.39 -12.69
N PHE A 152 2.89 -7.60 -13.64
CA PHE A 152 2.06 -6.69 -14.44
C PHE A 152 1.40 -7.44 -15.60
N ILE A 153 0.07 -7.57 -15.54
CA ILE A 153 -0.71 -8.31 -16.53
C ILE A 153 -0.91 -7.47 -17.78
N ARG A 154 -0.64 -8.07 -18.95
CA ARG A 154 -0.76 -7.37 -20.24
C ARG A 154 -2.19 -7.40 -20.77
N GLY A 155 -2.48 -6.47 -21.67
CA GLY A 155 -3.83 -6.23 -22.19
C GLY A 155 -4.60 -7.46 -22.69
N PRO A 156 -4.00 -8.46 -23.38
CA PRO A 156 -4.73 -9.67 -23.78
C PRO A 156 -5.13 -10.54 -22.59
N GLU A 157 -4.21 -10.82 -21.68
CA GLU A 157 -4.41 -11.65 -20.48
C GLU A 157 -5.44 -11.03 -19.53
N THR A 158 -5.46 -9.69 -19.39
CA THR A 158 -6.47 -9.02 -18.56
C THR A 158 -7.91 -9.32 -18.98
N ARG A 159 -8.17 -9.71 -20.25
CA ARG A 159 -9.53 -9.98 -20.74
C ARG A 159 -10.13 -11.25 -20.18
N GLU A 160 -9.33 -12.16 -19.64
CA GLU A 160 -9.84 -13.39 -19.02
C GLU A 160 -10.64 -13.06 -17.75
N GLN A 161 -10.15 -12.11 -16.95
CA GLN A 161 -10.79 -11.66 -15.70
C GLN A 161 -11.66 -10.41 -15.90
N TYR A 162 -11.30 -9.55 -16.85
CA TYR A 162 -11.99 -8.31 -17.17
C TYR A 162 -12.29 -8.24 -18.68
N PRO A 163 -13.32 -8.97 -19.18
CA PRO A 163 -13.57 -9.10 -20.63
C PRO A 163 -13.71 -7.76 -21.37
N ASN A 164 -14.35 -6.78 -20.73
CA ASN A 164 -14.53 -5.43 -21.26
C ASN A 164 -13.43 -4.43 -20.81
N LYS A 165 -12.37 -4.92 -20.16
CA LYS A 165 -11.32 -4.09 -19.51
C LYS A 165 -11.90 -2.96 -18.67
N PHE A 166 -12.96 -3.27 -17.94
CA PHE A 166 -13.76 -2.32 -17.19
C PHE A 166 -14.18 -2.92 -15.85
N ILE A 167 -14.24 -2.08 -14.82
CA ILE A 167 -14.81 -2.40 -13.50
C ILE A 167 -15.97 -1.47 -13.16
N GLN A 168 -16.95 -2.00 -12.45
CA GLN A 168 -18.02 -1.22 -11.83
C GLN A 168 -17.52 -0.72 -10.47
N ARG A 169 -16.86 0.45 -10.45
CA ARG A 169 -16.25 0.99 -9.21
C ARG A 169 -17.24 1.19 -8.04
N ASP A 170 -18.53 1.29 -8.35
CA ASP A 170 -19.59 1.52 -7.36
C ASP A 170 -19.92 0.23 -6.59
N ASP A 171 -19.46 -0.92 -7.08
CA ASP A 171 -19.44 -2.19 -6.33
C ASP A 171 -18.35 -2.16 -5.26
N THR A 172 -18.65 -1.47 -4.16
CA THR A 172 -17.75 -1.26 -3.02
C THR A 172 -17.54 -2.51 -2.15
N GLU A 173 -18.38 -3.54 -2.31
CA GLU A 173 -18.16 -4.83 -1.63
C GLU A 173 -16.96 -5.56 -2.25
N ARG A 174 -16.81 -5.45 -3.58
CA ARG A 174 -15.72 -6.05 -4.34
C ARG A 174 -14.49 -5.15 -4.47
N PHE A 175 -14.70 -3.89 -4.85
CA PHE A 175 -13.61 -2.98 -5.21
C PHE A 175 -13.33 -1.97 -4.11
N TYR A 176 -12.10 -1.96 -3.61
CA TYR A 176 -11.66 -1.01 -2.59
C TYR A 176 -10.73 0.05 -3.19
N ILE A 177 -11.05 1.33 -3.01
CA ILE A 177 -10.26 2.45 -3.57
C ILE A 177 -9.29 3.00 -2.53
N LEU A 178 -8.00 2.88 -2.81
CA LEU A 178 -6.86 3.23 -1.95
C LEU A 178 -6.50 4.72 -2.08
N ASN A 179 -7.39 5.59 -1.60
CA ASN A 179 -7.39 7.02 -1.95
C ASN A 179 -6.44 7.92 -1.16
N THR A 180 -6.02 7.52 0.03
CA THR A 180 -5.24 8.38 0.94
C THR A 180 -3.76 7.97 0.97
N LEU A 181 -2.90 8.85 1.48
CA LEU A 181 -1.48 8.50 1.69
C LEU A 181 -1.31 7.45 2.80
N PHE A 182 -2.26 7.34 3.73
CA PHE A 182 -2.29 6.23 4.70
C PHE A 182 -2.44 4.87 4.04
N ASN A 183 -2.99 4.81 2.82
CA ASN A 183 -3.17 3.55 2.11
C ASN A 183 -1.92 3.10 1.34
N LEU A 184 -0.82 3.85 1.34
CA LEU A 184 0.40 3.45 0.62
C LEU A 184 1.05 2.17 1.18
N PRO A 185 1.19 2.00 2.52
CA PRO A 185 1.70 0.76 3.11
C PRO A 185 0.85 -0.46 2.76
N GLU A 186 -0.47 -0.38 2.93
CA GLU A 186 -1.38 -1.48 2.60
C GLU A 186 -1.38 -1.79 1.10
N THR A 187 -1.28 -0.78 0.23
CA THR A 187 -1.19 -0.99 -1.23
C THR A 187 -0.01 -1.90 -1.58
N TYR A 188 1.15 -1.61 -0.99
CA TYR A 188 2.34 -2.42 -1.19
C TYR A 188 2.21 -3.80 -0.54
N LEU A 189 1.70 -3.86 0.70
CA LEU A 189 1.50 -5.11 1.43
C LEU A 189 0.56 -6.09 0.70
N LEU A 190 -0.52 -5.59 0.10
CA LEU A 190 -1.43 -6.39 -0.71
C LEU A 190 -0.69 -7.06 -1.88
N ALA A 191 0.20 -6.32 -2.57
CA ALA A 191 1.03 -6.89 -3.62
C ALA A 191 2.03 -7.93 -3.07
N CYS A 192 2.69 -7.65 -1.94
CA CYS A 192 3.60 -8.59 -1.29
C CYS A 192 2.89 -9.91 -0.92
N LEU A 193 1.69 -9.83 -0.33
CA LEU A 193 0.93 -11.00 0.09
C LEU A 193 0.52 -11.84 -1.12
N VAL A 194 -0.04 -11.22 -2.15
CA VAL A 194 -0.44 -11.93 -3.38
C VAL A 194 0.77 -12.58 -4.04
N ASP A 195 1.90 -11.87 -4.14
CA ASP A 195 3.13 -12.43 -4.70
C ASP A 195 3.65 -13.62 -3.88
N PHE A 196 3.72 -13.47 -2.55
CA PHE A 196 4.19 -14.51 -1.64
C PHE A 196 3.35 -15.78 -1.73
N PHE A 197 2.02 -15.67 -1.66
CA PHE A 197 1.15 -16.84 -1.70
C PHE A 197 1.10 -17.50 -3.08
N THR A 198 1.21 -16.73 -4.16
CA THR A 198 1.30 -17.27 -5.52
C THR A 198 2.60 -18.04 -5.74
N ASN A 199 3.72 -17.57 -5.19
CA ASN A 199 5.05 -18.18 -5.42
C ASN A 199 5.45 -19.21 -4.36
N CYS A 200 4.72 -19.33 -3.24
CA CYS A 200 5.05 -20.28 -2.18
C CYS A 200 4.43 -21.67 -2.46
N PRO A 201 5.24 -22.72 -2.69
CA PRO A 201 4.76 -24.07 -3.04
C PRO A 201 3.80 -24.69 -2.03
N ARG A 202 3.92 -24.28 -0.76
CA ARG A 202 3.10 -24.76 0.35
C ARG A 202 1.63 -24.38 0.18
N TYR A 203 1.35 -23.24 -0.45
CA TYR A 203 0.00 -22.71 -0.61
C TYR A 203 -0.54 -22.96 -2.02
N THR A 204 0.31 -23.12 -3.03
CA THR A 204 -0.10 -23.32 -4.43
C THR A 204 -0.91 -24.60 -4.66
N SER A 205 -0.79 -25.62 -3.80
CA SER A 205 -1.56 -26.87 -3.91
C SER A 205 -2.96 -26.82 -3.27
N GLU A 206 -3.27 -25.79 -2.46
CA GLU A 206 -4.53 -25.66 -1.72
C GLU A 206 -5.42 -24.50 -2.22
N PHE A 207 -4.96 -23.70 -3.20
CA PHE A 207 -5.73 -22.64 -3.88
C PHE A 207 -6.87 -23.19 -4.77
N SER A 208 -7.80 -23.94 -4.18
CA SER A 208 -9.13 -24.10 -4.72
C SER A 208 -9.92 -22.81 -4.51
N ALA A 209 -10.88 -22.54 -5.38
CA ALA A 209 -11.57 -21.26 -5.55
C ALA A 209 -12.17 -20.62 -4.28
N SER A 210 -12.30 -21.35 -3.17
CA SER A 210 -12.99 -20.96 -1.93
C SER A 210 -12.16 -20.10 -0.97
N GLU A 211 -10.83 -20.07 -1.08
CA GLU A 211 -9.97 -19.36 -0.11
C GLU A 211 -9.49 -17.98 -0.58
N ARG A 212 -10.04 -17.49 -1.69
CA ARG A 212 -9.65 -16.25 -2.39
C ARG A 212 -9.76 -14.93 -1.61
N CYS A 213 -10.02 -14.92 -0.31
CA CYS A 213 -10.19 -13.65 0.41
C CYS A 213 -9.88 -13.67 1.91
N HIS A 214 -8.85 -14.41 2.38
CA HIS A 214 -8.36 -14.18 3.75
C HIS A 214 -7.77 -12.78 3.95
N ILE A 215 -7.25 -12.15 2.88
CA ILE A 215 -6.73 -10.78 2.89
C ILE A 215 -7.84 -9.75 3.22
N ALA A 216 -9.10 -10.05 2.92
CA ALA A 216 -10.22 -9.16 3.25
C ALA A 216 -10.55 -9.09 4.75
N SER A 217 -10.00 -9.97 5.59
CA SER A 217 -10.08 -9.86 7.06
C SER A 217 -9.15 -8.80 7.66
N LEU A 218 -8.20 -8.26 6.88
CA LEU A 218 -7.40 -7.08 7.29
C LEU A 218 -8.27 -5.83 7.53
N ARG A 219 -9.49 -5.80 6.97
CA ARG A 219 -10.44 -4.67 7.01
C ARG A 219 -10.83 -4.25 8.43
N ASP A 220 -10.96 -5.17 9.37
CA ASP A 220 -11.56 -4.85 10.68
C ASP A 220 -10.57 -4.28 11.71
N GLY A 221 -9.25 -4.38 11.45
CA GLY A 221 -8.23 -3.98 12.42
C GLY A 221 -7.85 -2.49 12.42
N GLN A 222 -7.99 -1.78 11.30
CA GLN A 222 -7.40 -0.44 11.15
C GLN A 222 -8.33 0.72 11.51
N ARG A 223 -9.64 0.50 11.70
CA ARG A 223 -10.60 1.60 12.00
C ARG A 223 -10.65 2.01 13.48
N GLN A 224 -10.10 1.23 14.42
CA GLN A 224 -10.30 1.46 15.85
C GLN A 224 -9.13 2.05 16.66
N GLN A 225 -7.96 2.28 16.08
CA GLN A 225 -6.82 2.78 16.86
C GLN A 225 -6.71 4.30 17.01
N LEU A 226 -7.86 4.99 17.13
CA LEU A 226 -7.91 6.31 17.78
C LEU A 226 -8.55 6.29 19.18
N HIS A 227 -9.12 5.17 19.67
CA HIS A 227 -9.66 5.12 21.03
C HIS A 227 -9.49 3.75 21.73
N ALA A 228 -8.62 3.76 22.75
CA ALA A 228 -8.66 2.99 24.01
C ALA A 228 -8.53 1.44 24.00
N GLY A 229 -7.41 0.96 24.56
CA GLY A 229 -7.35 0.49 25.96
C GLY A 229 -8.06 -0.81 26.39
N SER A 230 -7.23 -1.84 26.63
CA SER A 230 -7.30 -2.86 27.70
C SER A 230 -8.24 -4.08 27.61
N HIS A 231 -7.60 -5.23 27.89
CA HIS A 231 -8.09 -6.54 28.39
C HIS A 231 -8.45 -7.69 27.41
N LEU A 232 -7.69 -8.80 27.60
CA LEU A 232 -7.87 -10.19 27.11
C LEU A 232 -8.69 -11.01 28.14
N PRO A 233 -9.37 -12.11 27.74
CA PRO A 233 -8.76 -13.45 27.86
C PRO A 233 -9.14 -14.54 26.81
N HIS A 234 -8.18 -15.46 26.60
CA HIS A 234 -8.21 -16.91 26.30
C HIS A 234 -9.07 -17.56 25.16
N GLY A 235 -8.37 -17.89 24.05
CA GLY A 235 -8.31 -19.10 23.19
C GLY A 235 -9.50 -20.04 22.88
N PRO A 236 -9.68 -20.37 21.58
CA PRO A 236 -9.62 -21.77 21.09
C PRO A 236 -8.74 -21.98 19.81
N SER A 237 -8.71 -23.22 19.30
CA SER A 237 -7.78 -23.88 18.36
C SER A 237 -7.75 -23.38 16.87
N PRO A 238 -6.76 -23.80 16.04
CA PRO A 238 -6.32 -23.10 14.81
C PRO A 238 -7.25 -23.12 13.58
N CYS A 239 -8.51 -23.54 13.69
CA CYS A 239 -9.41 -23.66 12.53
C CYS A 239 -10.77 -22.95 12.69
N GLN A 240 -10.96 -22.12 13.73
CA GLN A 240 -12.23 -21.41 13.96
C GLN A 240 -12.09 -19.99 14.56
N CYS A 241 -11.01 -19.26 14.26
CA CYS A 241 -10.88 -17.85 14.68
C CYS A 241 -11.11 -16.89 13.51
N ALA A 242 -12.37 -16.70 13.13
CA ALA A 242 -12.80 -15.57 12.29
C ALA A 242 -14.15 -14.98 12.71
N ALA A 243 -14.53 -15.15 13.98
CA ALA A 243 -15.74 -14.57 14.55
C ALA A 243 -15.60 -14.37 16.07
N ALA A 244 -14.77 -13.41 16.49
CA ALA A 244 -14.81 -12.83 17.84
C ALA A 244 -13.81 -11.66 17.99
N MET A 245 -14.06 -10.56 17.28
CA MET A 245 -13.78 -9.20 17.77
C MET A 245 -14.70 -8.29 16.95
N PHE A 246 -15.60 -7.57 17.62
CA PHE A 246 -16.72 -6.76 17.10
C PHE A 246 -18.04 -7.51 17.03
N GLY A 247 -18.73 -7.49 18.18
CA GLY A 247 -20.11 -7.93 18.30
C GLY A 247 -21.02 -7.16 17.34
N ARG A 248 -21.99 -7.89 16.80
CA ARG A 248 -23.25 -7.33 16.30
C ARG A 248 -23.82 -6.44 17.40
N ASP A 249 -24.30 -5.25 17.04
CA ASP A 249 -25.53 -4.77 17.62
C ASP A 249 -26.41 -4.22 16.51
N HIS A 250 -27.56 -4.89 16.37
CA HIS A 250 -28.77 -4.35 15.79
C HIS A 250 -29.23 -3.17 16.66
N LEU A 251 -29.35 -1.99 16.07
CA LEU A 251 -30.50 -1.06 16.16
C LEU A 251 -30.22 0.19 15.32
#